data_AF-A0A8H7ZRW5-F1
#
_entry.id   AF-A0A8H7ZRW5-F1
#
_cell.length_a   1.000
_cell.length_b   1.000
_cell.length_c   1.000
_cell.angle_alpha   90.00
_cell.angle_beta   90.00
_cell.angle_gamma   90.00
#
_symmetry.space_group_name_H-M   'P 1'
#
loop_
_entity.id
_entity.type
_entity.pdbx_description
1 polymer ?
#
loop_
_entity_poly.entity_id
_entity_poly.type
_entity_poly.pdbx_seq_one_letter_code
_entity_poly.pdbx_strand_id
1 'polypeptide(L)'
;MTNEAVDSLLNWHLHIGSDINFEKTYEDPNAVATLLKMFLRDLPEPVLTKHLDPVFNGCLSDYDHELSATDPEYERLISRRLAAVATHLPDENYELLAWLMCHLARVDYYSDINKMNCSNLGLIFCPTLGISSVMF
;
A
#
# COMPACT_ATOMS: atom_id res chain seq x y z
N MET A 1 -6.09 -24.54 -15.50
CA MET A 1 -6.54 -24.30 -14.11
C MET A 1 -6.98 -22.86 -14.05
N THR A 2 -8.17 -22.59 -13.51
CA THR A 2 -8.69 -21.22 -13.37
C THR A 2 -7.80 -20.42 -12.42
N ASN A 3 -7.65 -19.11 -12.65
CA ASN A 3 -6.84 -18.22 -11.79
C ASN A 3 -7.22 -18.36 -10.30
N GLU A 4 -8.50 -18.61 -10.00
CA GLU A 4 -8.99 -18.85 -8.63
C GLU A 4 -8.34 -20.04 -7.91
N ALA A 5 -8.02 -21.13 -8.62
CA ALA A 5 -7.42 -22.32 -8.00
C ALA A 5 -5.95 -22.08 -7.64
N VAL A 6 -5.23 -21.30 -8.46
CA VAL A 6 -3.84 -20.90 -8.21
C VAL A 6 -3.79 -19.90 -7.06
N ASP A 7 -4.68 -18.90 -7.07
CA ASP A 7 -4.79 -17.92 -5.99
C ASP A 7 -5.10 -18.60 -4.64
N SER A 8 -5.98 -19.61 -4.65
CA SER A 8 -6.31 -20.39 -3.44
C SER A 8 -5.12 -21.21 -2.92
N LEU A 9 -4.30 -21.76 -3.82
CA LEU A 9 -3.13 -22.54 -3.45
C LEU A 9 -2.00 -21.66 -2.91
N LEU A 10 -1.73 -20.52 -3.55
CA LEU A 10 -0.76 -19.55 -3.06
C LEU A 10 -1.16 -18.99 -1.69
N ASN A 11 -2.44 -18.68 -1.51
CA ASN A 11 -2.96 -18.23 -0.24
C ASN A 11 -2.83 -19.29 0.86
N TRP A 12 -3.05 -20.57 0.53
CA TRP A 12 -2.84 -21.66 1.49
C TRP A 12 -1.37 -21.75 1.94
N HIS A 13 -0.42 -21.71 0.99
CA HIS A 13 1.01 -21.74 1.29
C HIS A 13 1.46 -20.57 2.17
N LEU A 14 0.89 -19.38 1.95
CA LEU A 14 1.12 -18.21 2.80
C LEU A 14 0.67 -18.47 4.25
N HIS A 15 -0.53 -19.02 4.45
CA HIS A 15 -1.08 -19.25 5.79
C HIS A 15 -0.34 -20.33 6.58
N ILE A 16 0.19 -21.35 5.91
CA ILE A 16 0.97 -22.40 6.57
C ILE A 16 2.44 -22.01 6.80
N GLY A 17 2.87 -20.83 6.31
CA GLY A 17 4.25 -20.35 6.43
C GLY A 17 5.25 -21.17 5.61
N SER A 18 4.81 -21.77 4.49
CA SER A 18 5.71 -22.50 3.60
C SER A 18 6.43 -21.56 2.64
N ASP A 19 7.70 -21.84 2.37
CA ASP A 19 8.48 -21.09 1.39
C ASP A 19 7.93 -21.31 -0.04
N ILE A 20 7.62 -20.20 -0.72
CA ILE A 20 7.22 -20.18 -2.13
C ILE A 20 8.35 -19.57 -2.95
N ASN A 21 8.93 -20.34 -3.87
CA ASN A 21 9.92 -19.83 -4.80
C ASN A 21 9.27 -19.43 -6.13
N PHE A 22 8.86 -18.17 -6.23
CA PHE A 22 8.21 -17.60 -7.41
C PHE A 22 9.10 -17.62 -8.68
N GLU A 23 10.42 -17.65 -8.54
CA GLU A 23 11.35 -17.73 -9.69
C GLU A 23 11.31 -19.10 -10.37
N LYS A 24 11.05 -20.16 -9.59
CA LYS A 24 11.00 -21.54 -10.09
C LYS A 24 9.62 -21.94 -10.59
N THR A 25 8.57 -21.33 -10.06
CA THR A 25 7.18 -21.69 -10.37
C THR A 25 6.59 -20.92 -11.55
N TYR A 26 7.29 -19.89 -12.07
CA TYR A 26 6.82 -19.05 -13.18
C TYR A 26 5.40 -18.51 -12.95
N GLU A 27 5.10 -18.09 -11.71
CA GLU A 27 3.77 -17.60 -11.38
C GLU A 27 3.43 -16.32 -12.16
N ASP A 28 2.15 -16.16 -12.48
CA ASP A 28 1.62 -14.92 -13.05
C ASP A 28 1.92 -13.76 -12.08
N PRO A 29 2.59 -12.69 -12.51
CA PRO A 29 2.78 -11.49 -11.71
C PRO A 29 1.49 -10.95 -11.09
N ASN A 30 0.34 -11.12 -11.76
CA ASN A 30 -0.95 -10.70 -11.20
C ASN A 30 -1.39 -11.56 -10.01
N ALA A 31 -1.06 -12.87 -10.02
CA ALA A 31 -1.33 -13.77 -8.90
C ALA A 31 -0.47 -13.39 -7.68
N VAL A 32 0.83 -13.11 -7.91
CA VAL A 32 1.74 -12.64 -6.84
C VAL A 32 1.30 -11.29 -6.27
N ALA A 33 0.90 -10.35 -7.13
CA ALA A 33 0.35 -9.07 -6.69
C ALA A 33 -0.95 -9.24 -5.90
N THR A 34 -1.81 -10.18 -6.31
CA THR A 34 -3.03 -10.54 -5.56
C THR A 34 -2.70 -11.08 -4.19
N LEU A 35 -1.74 -11.99 -4.08
CA LEU A 35 -1.27 -12.52 -2.80
C LEU A 35 -0.76 -11.42 -1.86
N LEU A 36 0.04 -10.48 -2.37
CA LEU A 36 0.52 -9.32 -1.58
C LEU A 36 -0.65 -8.48 -1.04
N LYS A 37 -1.64 -8.17 -1.88
CA LYS A 37 -2.83 -7.42 -1.47
C LYS A 37 -3.65 -8.18 -0.43
N MET A 38 -3.79 -9.50 -0.59
CA MET A 38 -4.49 -10.35 0.39
C MET A 38 -3.77 -10.33 1.73
N PHE A 39 -2.45 -10.53 1.75
CA PHE A 39 -1.64 -10.48 2.96
C PHE A 39 -1.85 -9.17 3.73
N LEU A 40 -1.75 -8.02 3.05
CA LEU A 40 -1.89 -6.70 3.67
C LEU A 40 -3.29 -6.48 4.27
N ARG A 41 -4.33 -6.93 3.57
CA ARG A 41 -5.73 -6.79 4.00
C ARG A 41 -6.07 -7.72 5.16
N ASP A 42 -5.49 -8.91 5.17
CA ASP A 42 -5.82 -9.97 6.13
C ASP A 42 -4.95 -9.88 7.41
N LEU A 43 -4.12 -8.84 7.54
CA LEU A 43 -3.39 -8.54 8.78
C LEU A 43 -4.37 -8.39 9.96
N PRO A 44 -4.01 -8.88 11.18
CA PRO A 44 -4.85 -8.72 12.37
C PRO A 44 -5.16 -7.25 12.73
N GLU A 45 -4.23 -6.37 12.39
CA GLU A 45 -4.35 -4.92 12.49
C GLU A 45 -3.85 -4.27 11.20
N PRO A 46 -4.49 -3.20 10.70
CA PRO A 46 -4.02 -2.48 9.51
C PRO A 46 -2.57 -2.03 9.64
N VAL A 47 -1.85 -1.93 8.53
CA VAL A 47 -0.42 -1.55 8.53
C VAL A 47 -0.18 -0.18 9.17
N LEU A 48 -1.13 0.76 9.06
CA LEU A 48 -1.04 2.08 9.69
C LEU A 48 -1.41 2.10 11.18
N THR A 49 -1.82 0.96 11.75
CA THR A 49 -2.35 0.79 13.11
C THR A 49 -3.63 1.60 13.37
N LYS A 50 -4.54 1.05 14.18
CA LYS A 50 -5.79 1.75 14.54
C LYS A 50 -5.53 2.96 15.43
N HIS A 51 -4.43 2.95 16.17
CA HIS A 51 -4.05 4.03 17.08
C HIS A 51 -3.60 5.28 16.32
N LEU A 52 -2.86 5.13 15.22
CA LEU A 52 -2.34 6.26 14.44
C LEU A 52 -3.25 6.69 13.30
N ASP A 53 -4.24 5.88 12.90
CA ASP A 53 -5.24 6.24 11.89
C ASP A 53 -5.86 7.65 12.07
N PRO A 54 -6.35 8.07 13.27
CA PRO A 54 -6.85 9.44 13.44
C PRO A 54 -5.78 10.51 13.26
N VAL A 55 -4.51 10.21 13.55
CA VAL A 55 -3.38 11.14 13.39
C VAL A 55 -3.01 11.28 11.91
N PHE A 56 -3.01 10.18 11.16
CA PHE A 56 -2.83 10.21 9.72
C PHE A 56 -3.95 10.99 9.03
N ASN A 57 -5.21 10.77 9.43
CA ASN A 57 -6.34 11.54 8.90
C ASN A 57 -6.27 13.02 9.31
N GLY A 58 -5.79 13.31 10.53
CA GLY A 58 -5.56 14.68 11.02
C GLY A 58 -4.57 15.48 10.17
N CYS A 59 -3.57 14.80 9.59
CA CYS A 59 -2.61 15.45 8.68
C CYS A 59 -3.29 16.11 7.48
N LEU A 60 -4.46 15.59 7.06
CA LEU A 60 -5.25 16.05 5.93
C LEU A 60 -6.28 17.12 6.32
N SER A 61 -6.78 17.13 7.56
CA SER A 61 -7.81 18.07 8.04
C SER A 61 -7.26 19.40 8.55
N ASP A 62 -6.04 19.40 9.09
CA ASP A 62 -5.48 20.54 9.83
C ASP A 62 -4.88 21.61 8.90
N TYR A 63 -5.46 21.84 7.72
CA TYR A 63 -5.01 22.89 6.82
C TYR A 63 -6.16 23.79 6.35
N ASP A 64 -6.14 25.01 6.88
CA ASP A 64 -6.98 26.14 6.50
C ASP A 64 -6.69 26.57 5.05
N HIS A 65 -7.74 26.53 4.23
CA HIS A 65 -8.11 27.33 3.05
C HIS A 65 -7.14 28.22 2.22
N GLU A 66 -5.84 28.35 2.50
CA GLU A 66 -4.93 29.25 1.79
C GLU A 66 -4.17 28.60 0.62
N LEU A 67 -3.88 27.30 0.68
CA LEU A 67 -3.27 26.56 -0.43
C LEU A 67 -4.32 25.69 -1.11
N SER A 68 -4.41 25.80 -2.44
CA SER A 68 -5.21 24.88 -3.24
C SER A 68 -4.64 23.46 -3.12
N ALA A 69 -5.49 22.44 -3.11
CA ALA A 69 -5.06 21.03 -3.18
C ALA A 69 -4.22 20.70 -4.44
N THR A 70 -4.17 21.62 -5.40
CA THR A 70 -3.33 21.54 -6.62
C THR A 70 -1.97 22.23 -6.47
N ASP A 71 -1.65 22.79 -5.31
CA ASP A 71 -0.38 23.46 -5.06
C ASP A 71 0.73 22.44 -4.74
N PRO A 72 1.86 22.43 -5.47
CA PRO A 72 3.00 21.57 -5.16
C PRO A 72 3.55 21.76 -3.74
N GLU A 73 3.40 22.94 -3.14
CA GLU A 73 3.79 23.17 -1.75
C GLU A 73 2.86 22.45 -0.76
N TYR A 74 1.57 22.35 -1.08
CA TYR A 74 0.60 21.57 -0.31
C TYR A 74 0.97 20.09 -0.32
N GLU A 75 1.24 19.52 -1.49
CA GLU A 75 1.66 18.11 -1.63
C GLU A 75 2.90 17.81 -0.77
N ARG A 76 3.95 18.64 -0.90
CA ARG A 76 5.19 18.49 -0.10
C ARG A 76 4.96 18.58 1.40
N LEU A 77 4.08 19.49 1.83
CA LEU A 77 3.75 19.66 3.24
C LEU A 77 3.04 18.40 3.78
N ILE A 78 2.03 17.92 3.07
CA ILE A 78 1.29 16.71 3.44
C ILE A 78 2.22 15.50 3.47
N SER A 79 3.05 15.30 2.44
CA SER A 79 4.04 14.22 2.42
C SER A 79 4.98 14.26 3.63
N ARG A 80 5.46 15.44 4.03
CA ARG A 80 6.32 15.59 5.22
C ARG A 80 5.58 15.26 6.51
N ARG A 81 4.31 15.66 6.65
CA ARG A 81 3.48 15.36 7.82
C ARG A 81 3.23 13.85 7.93
N LEU A 82 2.80 13.22 6.84
CA LEU A 82 2.58 11.77 6.77
C LEU A 82 3.87 10.99 7.10
N ALA A 83 5.01 11.41 6.55
CA ALA A 83 6.30 10.81 6.84
C ALA A 83 6.68 10.94 8.34
N ALA A 84 6.39 12.08 8.97
CA ALA A 84 6.63 12.27 10.40
C ALA A 84 5.76 11.34 11.25
N VAL A 85 4.47 11.21 10.93
CA VAL A 85 3.57 10.28 11.64
C VAL A 85 4.00 8.82 11.44
N ALA A 86 4.45 8.46 10.24
CA ALA A 86 4.93 7.12 9.96
C ALA A 86 6.12 6.71 10.85
N THR A 87 6.95 7.64 11.32
CA THR A 87 8.05 7.33 12.26
C THR A 87 7.59 6.87 13.65
N HIS A 88 6.28 6.99 13.96
CA HIS A 88 5.69 6.49 15.21
C HIS A 88 5.06 5.11 15.07
N LEU A 89 5.06 4.52 13.87
CA LEU A 89 4.65 3.14 13.67
C LEU A 89 5.61 2.19 14.40
N PRO A 90 5.15 1.01 14.85
CA PRO A 90 6.03 -0.08 15.21
C PRO A 90 7.03 -0.38 14.09
N ASP A 91 8.24 -0.84 14.44
CA ASP A 91 9.34 -1.04 13.49
C ASP A 91 8.94 -1.93 12.32
N GLU A 92 8.19 -3.00 12.58
CA GLU A 92 7.72 -3.95 11.57
C GLU A 92 6.71 -3.32 10.61
N ASN A 93 5.80 -2.49 11.13
CA ASN A 93 4.81 -1.77 10.34
C ASN A 93 5.48 -0.70 9.48
N TYR A 94 6.46 0.02 10.03
CA TYR A 94 7.22 1.04 9.31
C TYR A 94 8.04 0.43 8.17
N GLU A 95 8.78 -0.64 8.44
CA GLU A 95 9.56 -1.39 7.44
C GLU A 95 8.66 -1.88 6.30
N LEU A 96 7.56 -2.56 6.64
CA LEU A 96 6.60 -3.07 5.65
C LEU A 96 6.03 -1.94 4.79
N LEU A 97 5.61 -0.84 5.41
CA LEU A 97 5.06 0.31 4.71
C LEU A 97 6.11 0.96 3.79
N ALA A 98 7.34 1.14 4.27
CA ALA A 98 8.42 1.74 3.50
C ALA A 98 8.77 0.91 2.26
N TRP A 99 8.88 -0.41 2.42
CA TRP A 99 9.10 -1.33 1.30
C TRP A 99 7.96 -1.31 0.30
N LEU A 100 6.71 -1.30 0.79
CA LEU A 100 5.53 -1.19 -0.05
C LEU A 100 5.54 0.11 -0.85
N MET A 101 5.76 1.26 -0.21
CA MET A 101 5.77 2.56 -0.89
C MET A 101 6.89 2.66 -1.93
N CYS A 102 8.09 2.17 -1.62
CA CYS A 102 9.18 2.06 -2.58
C CYS A 102 8.81 1.17 -3.78
N HIS A 103 8.12 0.05 -3.55
CA HIS A 103 7.66 -0.82 -4.62
C HIS A 103 6.60 -0.15 -5.49
N LEU A 104 5.59 0.51 -4.90
CA LEU A 104 4.53 1.19 -5.63
C LEU A 104 5.07 2.37 -6.44
N ALA A 105 6.02 3.14 -5.91
CA ALA A 105 6.71 4.19 -6.66
C ALA A 105 7.45 3.65 -7.89
N ARG A 106 8.03 2.45 -7.81
CA ARG A 106 8.63 1.79 -8.97
C ARG A 106 7.58 1.33 -9.98
N VAL A 107 6.41 0.86 -9.53
CA VAL A 107 5.31 0.49 -10.43
C VAL A 107 4.79 1.73 -11.17
N ASP A 108 4.59 2.84 -10.46
CA ASP A 108 4.19 4.14 -11.03
C ASP A 108 5.22 4.69 -12.02
N TYR A 109 6.51 4.53 -11.74
CA TYR A 109 7.58 4.93 -12.66
C TYR A 109 7.45 4.26 -14.05
N TYR A 110 6.89 3.05 -14.12
CA TYR A 110 6.62 2.34 -15.38
C TYR A 110 5.16 2.47 -15.86
N SER A 111 4.41 3.46 -15.37
CA SER A 111 2.99 3.67 -15.69
C SER A 111 2.71 3.87 -17.18
N ASP A 112 3.67 4.37 -17.96
CA ASP A 112 3.55 4.45 -19.43
C ASP A 112 3.35 3.08 -20.08
N ILE A 113 3.86 2.01 -19.46
CA ILE A 113 3.78 0.63 -19.95
C ILE A 113 2.66 -0.12 -19.23
N ASN A 114 2.72 -0.19 -17.88
CA ASN A 114 1.81 -1.01 -17.08
C ASN A 114 0.45 -0.33 -16.79
N LYS A 115 0.31 0.96 -17.12
CA LYS A 115 -0.89 1.79 -16.94
C LYS A 115 -1.32 1.99 -15.48
N MET A 116 -0.46 1.68 -14.51
CA MET A 116 -0.69 1.86 -13.08
C MET A 116 0.03 3.11 -12.60
N ASN A 117 -0.57 4.28 -12.82
CA ASN A 117 -0.09 5.53 -12.22
C ASN A 117 -0.47 5.61 -10.72
N CYS A 118 0.07 6.60 -10.00
CA CYS A 118 -0.21 6.83 -8.59
C CYS A 118 -1.72 6.82 -8.28
N SER A 119 -2.54 7.50 -9.09
CA SER A 119 -3.99 7.52 -8.91
C SER A 119 -4.63 6.12 -9.03
N ASN A 120 -4.23 5.33 -10.04
CA ASN A 120 -4.73 3.97 -10.23
C ASN A 120 -4.27 3.03 -9.11
N LEU A 121 -3.03 3.19 -8.63
CA LEU A 121 -2.52 2.45 -7.49
C LEU A 121 -3.31 2.80 -6.23
N GLY A 122 -3.65 4.07 -6.02
CA GLY A 122 -4.48 4.50 -4.89
C GLY A 122 -5.84 3.85 -4.87
N LEU A 123 -6.53 3.74 -6.02
CA LEU A 123 -7.82 3.05 -6.11
C LEU A 123 -7.76 1.58 -5.64
N ILE A 124 -6.61 0.91 -5.81
CA ILE A 124 -6.43 -0.50 -5.42
C ILE A 124 -5.90 -0.62 -4.00
N PHE A 125 -4.92 0.19 -3.61
CA PHE A 125 -4.22 0.05 -2.34
C PHE A 125 -4.90 0.76 -1.19
N CYS A 126 -5.67 1.83 -1.42
CA CYS A 126 -6.45 2.48 -0.35
C CYS A 126 -7.40 1.50 0.37
N PRO A 127 -8.29 0.77 -0.32
CA PRO A 127 -9.15 -0.21 0.35
C PRO A 127 -8.36 -1.40 0.90
N THR A 128 -7.23 -1.76 0.29
CA THR A 128 -6.35 -2.84 0.76
C THR A 128 -5.70 -2.50 2.10
N LEU A 129 -5.27 -1.25 2.28
CA LEU A 129 -4.64 -0.76 3.50
C LEU A 129 -5.65 -0.21 4.52
N GLY A 130 -6.92 -0.07 4.14
CA GLY A 130 -7.96 0.49 4.99
C GLY A 130 -7.84 2.00 5.19
N ILE A 131 -7.31 2.74 4.21
CA ILE A 131 -7.02 4.18 4.30
C ILE A 131 -7.88 5.00 3.35
N SER A 132 -8.02 6.30 3.65
CA SER A 132 -8.72 7.25 2.78
C SER A 132 -7.96 7.47 1.48
N SER A 133 -8.68 7.62 0.35
CA SER A 133 -8.08 7.93 -0.96
C SER A 133 -7.39 9.28 -1.01
N VAL A 134 -7.63 10.15 -0.03
CA VAL A 134 -6.98 11.45 0.10
C VAL A 134 -5.58 11.33 0.72
N MET A 135 -5.24 10.16 1.29
CA MET A 135 -3.97 9.89 1.97
C MET A 135 -2.88 9.28 1.06
N PHE A 136 -3.29 8.74 -0.09
CA PHE A 136 -2.42 7.98 -1.01
C PHE A 136 -1.87 8.87 -2.12
#